data_AF-A0A293LRP7-F1
#
_entry.id   AF-A0A293LRP7-F1
#
_cell.length_a   1.000
_cell.length_b   1.000
_cell.length_c   1.000
_cell.angle_alpha   90.00
_cell.angle_beta   90.00
_cell.angle_gamma   90.00
#
_symmetry.space_group_name_H-M   'P 1'
#
loop_
_entity.id
_entity.type
_entity.pdbx_description
1 polymer ?
#
loop_
_entity_poly.entity_id
_entity_poly.type
_entity_poly.pdbx_seq_one_letter_code
_entity_poly.pdbx_strand_id
1 'polypeptide(L)'
;MGADSRSASEEVVEKLVAIEQQLKTLEQTVMPGICEATWHVVDFVELHRGRAPSPNRYSDVFTVCGYSARMRLAQFCDGSMELSLQICPSAKDSLLKWPFVTSGTFIVFHPLDPKKNLELASNSRGPPRIPGCMHWLAERPRNQPVDVSGSHCLFIVAGIEHSGFIHNNSICFGVKLVQQT
;
A
#
# COMPACT_ATOMS: atom_id res chain seq x y z
N MET A 1 45.40 25.89 -16.01
CA MET A 1 44.83 24.54 -15.81
C MET A 1 43.74 24.65 -14.76
N GLY A 2 42.46 24.55 -15.13
CA GLY A 2 41.34 24.78 -14.19
C GLY A 2 39.95 24.89 -14.83
N ALA A 3 39.85 24.94 -16.17
CA ALA A 3 38.56 25.00 -16.87
C ALA A 3 37.90 23.61 -17.05
N ASP A 4 38.70 22.56 -17.28
CA ASP A 4 38.17 21.22 -17.57
C ASP A 4 37.45 20.55 -16.39
N SER A 5 37.80 20.91 -15.15
CA SER A 5 37.21 20.31 -13.94
C SER A 5 35.79 20.82 -13.65
N ARG A 6 35.43 22.03 -14.08
CA ARG A 6 34.08 22.60 -13.86
C ARG A 6 33.06 21.99 -14.81
N SER A 7 33.45 21.77 -16.06
CA SER A 7 32.61 21.16 -17.08
C SER A 7 32.24 19.71 -16.73
N ALA A 8 33.20 18.93 -16.22
CA ALA A 8 32.93 17.55 -15.78
C ALA A 8 31.98 17.48 -14.57
N SER A 9 32.05 18.46 -13.67
CA SER A 9 31.17 18.55 -12.49
C SER A 9 29.71 18.84 -12.89
N GLU A 10 29.51 19.76 -13.84
CA GLU A 10 28.18 20.11 -14.34
C GLU A 10 27.54 18.94 -15.10
N GLU A 11 28.33 18.24 -15.92
CA GLU A 11 27.86 17.05 -16.65
C GLU A 11 27.41 15.91 -15.71
N VAL A 12 28.09 15.73 -14.57
CA VAL A 12 27.70 14.72 -13.57
C VAL A 12 26.38 15.08 -12.89
N VAL A 13 26.16 16.36 -12.57
CA VAL A 13 24.91 16.82 -11.95
C VAL A 13 23.73 16.65 -12.90
N GLU A 14 23.89 17.00 -14.18
CA GLU A 14 22.85 16.80 -15.18
C GLU A 14 22.47 15.32 -15.35
N LYS A 15 23.47 14.43 -15.37
CA LYS A 15 23.22 12.98 -15.43
C LYS A 15 22.49 12.45 -14.19
N LEU A 16 22.80 12.96 -13.00
CA LEU A 16 22.09 12.58 -11.77
C LEU A 16 20.63 13.01 -11.81
N VAL A 17 20.34 14.24 -12.24
CA VAL A 17 18.97 14.73 -12.40
C VAL A 17 18.20 13.91 -13.44
N ALA A 18 18.84 13.56 -14.55
CA ALA A 18 18.24 12.70 -15.57
C ALA A 18 17.93 11.29 -15.04
N ILE A 19 18.84 10.70 -14.25
CA ILE A 19 18.64 9.39 -13.61
C ILE A 19 17.49 9.47 -12.58
N GLU A 20 17.42 10.50 -11.75
CA GLU A 20 16.30 10.69 -10.82
C GLU A 20 14.96 10.83 -11.55
N GLN A 21 14.93 11.57 -12.66
CA GLN A 21 13.72 11.70 -13.48
C GLN A 21 13.34 10.37 -14.13
N GLN A 22 14.31 9.60 -14.61
CA GLN A 22 14.07 8.28 -15.18
C GLN A 22 13.58 7.29 -14.12
N LEU A 23 14.14 7.31 -12.91
CA LEU A 23 13.69 6.48 -11.79
C LEU A 23 12.26 6.83 -11.38
N LYS A 24 11.93 8.12 -11.23
CA LYS A 24 10.54 8.57 -11.00
C LYS A 24 9.61 8.14 -12.12
N THR A 25 10.07 8.20 -13.37
CA THR A 25 9.29 7.74 -14.52
C THR A 25 9.08 6.22 -14.47
N LEU A 26 10.10 5.47 -14.07
CA LEU A 26 10.07 4.00 -13.93
C LEU A 26 9.13 3.55 -12.80
N GLU A 27 9.20 4.21 -11.65
CA GLU A 27 8.26 4.06 -10.53
C GLU A 27 6.82 4.38 -10.94
N GLN A 28 6.65 5.31 -11.89
CA GLN A 28 5.34 5.71 -12.42
C GLN A 28 4.87 4.87 -13.62
N THR A 29 5.74 4.06 -14.26
CA THR A 29 5.33 3.13 -15.31
C THR A 29 4.55 1.98 -14.70
N VAL A 30 3.24 2.21 -14.63
CA VAL A 30 2.23 1.21 -14.32
C VAL A 30 2.33 0.09 -15.36
N MET A 31 2.79 -1.08 -14.93
CA MET A 31 2.65 -2.29 -15.72
C MET A 31 1.14 -2.60 -15.85
N PRO A 32 0.58 -2.63 -17.07
CA PRO A 32 -0.82 -2.98 -17.27
C PRO A 32 -1.10 -4.38 -16.69
N GLY A 33 -2.09 -4.50 -15.80
CA GLY A 33 -2.47 -5.77 -15.18
C GLY A 33 -1.88 -6.03 -13.80
N ILE A 34 -1.05 -5.13 -13.24
CA ILE A 34 -0.71 -5.22 -11.81
C ILE A 34 -1.91 -4.75 -10.99
N CYS A 35 -2.56 -5.74 -10.38
CA CYS A 35 -3.61 -5.56 -9.40
C CYS A 35 -3.08 -5.86 -7.99
N GLU A 36 -1.78 -5.65 -7.76
CA GLU A 36 -1.12 -5.86 -6.48
C GLU A 36 -0.21 -4.69 -6.13
N ALA A 37 -0.17 -4.30 -4.85
CA ALA A 37 0.77 -3.30 -4.36
C ALA A 37 1.25 -3.69 -2.97
N THR A 38 2.49 -3.33 -2.63
CA THR A 38 3.11 -3.62 -1.34
C THR A 38 3.47 -2.34 -0.60
N TRP A 39 3.55 -2.43 0.72
CA TRP A 39 3.92 -1.32 1.59
C TRP A 39 4.77 -1.82 2.74
N HIS A 40 6.01 -1.33 2.78
CA HIS A 40 6.94 -1.56 3.88
C HIS A 40 6.76 -0.50 4.96
N VAL A 41 6.43 -0.94 6.17
CA VAL A 41 6.24 -0.09 7.33
C VAL A 41 7.45 -0.23 8.25
N VAL A 42 8.27 0.83 8.30
CA VAL A 42 9.36 0.97 9.26
C VAL A 42 8.85 1.48 10.61
N ASP A 43 9.61 1.22 11.67
CA ASP A 43 9.30 1.58 13.06
C ASP A 43 7.94 1.07 13.56
N PHE A 44 7.56 -0.12 13.07
CA PHE A 44 6.24 -0.70 13.33
C PHE A 44 6.01 -1.00 14.83
N VAL A 45 7.04 -1.42 15.56
CA VAL A 45 6.91 -1.69 17.01
C VAL A 45 6.68 -0.41 17.79
N GLU A 46 7.32 0.70 17.40
CA GLU A 46 7.10 2.00 18.06
C GLU A 46 5.72 2.58 17.73
N LEU A 47 5.23 2.35 16.50
CA LEU A 47 3.83 2.59 16.15
C LEU A 47 2.90 1.79 17.06
N HIS A 48 3.10 0.48 17.17
CA HIS A 48 2.25 -0.40 17.99
C HIS A 48 2.29 -0.05 19.49
N ARG A 49 3.40 0.47 20.01
CA ARG A 49 3.50 0.90 21.41
C ARG A 49 2.82 2.24 21.69
N GLY A 50 2.19 2.87 20.71
CA GLY A 50 1.57 4.19 20.84
C GLY A 50 2.59 5.31 21.05
N ARG A 51 3.86 5.09 20.65
CA ARG A 51 4.94 6.09 20.73
C ARG A 51 5.12 6.87 19.44
N ALA A 52 4.44 6.45 18.37
CA ALA A 52 4.41 7.20 17.13
C ALA A 52 3.59 8.51 17.27
N PRO A 53 3.97 9.58 16.56
CA PRO A 53 3.30 10.88 16.64
C PRO A 53 1.87 10.89 16.08
N SER A 54 1.47 9.86 15.33
CA SER A 54 0.13 9.71 14.76
C SER A 54 -0.34 8.27 14.91
N PRO A 55 -1.61 8.05 15.34
CA PRO A 55 -2.21 6.72 15.40
C PRO A 55 -2.50 6.13 14.01
N ASN A 56 -2.44 6.97 12.97
CA ASN A 56 -2.63 6.59 11.58
C ASN A 56 -1.31 6.72 10.82
N ARG A 57 -0.96 5.68 10.07
CA ARG A 57 0.08 5.69 9.04
C ARG A 57 -0.56 5.47 7.69
N TYR A 58 0.01 6.09 6.67
CA TYR A 58 -0.42 5.94 5.29
C TYR A 58 0.77 5.49 4.46
N SER A 59 0.52 4.62 3.49
CA SER A 59 1.49 4.38 2.42
C SER A 59 1.59 5.60 1.51
N ASP A 60 2.62 5.62 0.69
CA ASP A 60 2.60 6.46 -0.52
C ASP A 60 1.44 6.06 -1.43
N VAL A 61 1.05 6.98 -2.31
CA VAL A 61 0.02 6.71 -3.31
C VAL A 61 0.61 5.80 -4.38
N PHE A 62 -0.05 4.66 -4.60
CA PHE A 62 0.29 3.69 -5.62
C PHE A 62 -0.85 3.55 -6.64
N THR A 63 -0.59 2.90 -7.77
CA THR A 63 -1.63 2.58 -8.76
C THR A 63 -1.99 1.10 -8.65
N VAL A 64 -3.28 0.78 -8.58
CA VAL A 64 -3.78 -0.60 -8.57
C VAL A 64 -4.96 -0.73 -9.52
N CYS A 65 -4.85 -1.64 -10.50
CA CYS A 65 -5.82 -1.78 -11.61
C CYS A 65 -6.23 -0.43 -12.26
N GLY A 66 -5.29 0.52 -12.38
CA GLY A 66 -5.51 1.85 -12.95
C GLY A 66 -6.02 2.94 -11.98
N TYR A 67 -6.48 2.57 -10.79
CA TYR A 67 -6.90 3.52 -9.74
C TYR A 67 -5.71 4.00 -8.92
N SER A 68 -5.69 5.29 -8.58
CA SER A 68 -4.75 5.80 -7.57
C SER A 68 -5.27 5.46 -6.18
N ALA A 69 -4.47 4.79 -5.36
CA ALA A 69 -4.87 4.31 -4.05
C ALA A 69 -3.74 4.44 -3.03
N ARG A 70 -4.08 4.32 -1.75
CA ARG A 70 -3.11 4.19 -0.65
C ARG A 70 -3.67 3.27 0.43
N MET A 71 -2.77 2.62 1.17
CA MET A 71 -3.13 1.87 2.37
C MET A 71 -3.11 2.78 3.59
N ARG A 72 -4.02 2.54 4.53
CA ARG A 72 -4.08 3.17 5.86
C ARG A 72 -3.88 2.08 6.89
N LEU A 73 -2.97 2.31 7.83
CA LEU A 73 -2.82 1.51 9.04
C LEU A 73 -3.22 2.37 10.24
N ALA A 74 -4.26 1.96 10.96
CA ALA A 74 -4.77 2.64 12.14
C ALA A 74 -4.61 1.76 13.37
N GLN A 75 -4.22 2.37 14.50
CA GLN A 75 -4.14 1.69 15.79
C GLN A 75 -5.37 2.00 16.65
N PHE A 76 -5.92 0.97 17.31
CA PHE A 76 -6.97 1.12 18.31
C PHE A 76 -6.44 1.03 19.75
N CYS A 77 -7.25 1.50 20.70
CA CYS A 77 -6.90 1.54 22.12
C CYS A 77 -6.74 0.15 22.76
N ASP A 78 -7.35 -0.88 22.17
CA ASP A 78 -7.25 -2.28 22.63
C ASP A 78 -5.98 -2.99 22.12
N GLY A 79 -5.10 -2.27 21.41
CA GLY A 79 -3.88 -2.82 20.82
C GLY A 79 -4.09 -3.53 19.48
N SER A 80 -5.34 -3.62 18.99
CA SER A 80 -5.60 -4.09 17.64
C SER A 80 -5.18 -3.03 16.60
N MET A 81 -4.92 -3.48 15.39
CA MET A 81 -4.65 -2.60 14.26
C MET A 81 -5.64 -2.88 13.12
N GLU A 82 -6.01 -1.83 12.40
CA GLU A 82 -6.78 -1.88 11.18
C GLU A 82 -5.91 -1.54 9.98
N LEU A 83 -5.90 -2.42 8.99
CA LEU A 83 -5.42 -2.11 7.66
C LEU A 83 -6.61 -1.85 6.75
N SER A 84 -6.60 -0.73 6.03
CA SER A 84 -7.63 -0.40 5.05
C SER A 84 -7.12 0.24 3.77
N LEU A 85 -7.95 0.26 2.72
CA LEU A 85 -7.64 0.87 1.42
C LEU A 85 -8.43 2.17 1.22
N GLN A 86 -7.76 3.19 0.67
CA GLN A 86 -8.38 4.43 0.23
C GLN A 86 -8.13 4.65 -1.26
N ILE A 87 -9.15 5.06 -2.01
CA ILE A 87 -8.98 5.53 -3.39
C ILE A 87 -8.71 7.04 -3.35
N CYS A 88 -7.63 7.46 -3.96
CA CYS A 88 -7.17 8.85 -4.02
C CYS A 88 -7.63 9.51 -5.33
N PRO A 89 -7.92 10.83 -5.32
CA PRO A 89 -8.19 11.57 -6.55
C PRO A 89 -7.04 11.46 -7.55
N SER A 90 -7.37 11.26 -8.82
CA SER A 90 -6.41 11.18 -9.91
C SER A 90 -6.90 11.90 -11.17
N ALA A 91 -5.96 12.46 -11.93
CA ALA A 91 -6.27 13.05 -13.24
C ALA A 91 -6.88 12.03 -14.23
N LYS A 92 -6.67 10.72 -13.97
CA LYS A 92 -7.16 9.62 -14.81
C LYS A 92 -8.55 9.12 -14.38
N ASP A 93 -9.14 9.64 -13.30
CA ASP A 93 -10.41 9.13 -12.76
C ASP A 93 -11.58 9.23 -13.76
N SER A 94 -11.54 10.16 -14.72
CA SER A 94 -12.55 10.28 -15.78
C SER A 94 -12.53 9.13 -16.78
N LEU A 95 -11.43 8.37 -16.84
CA LEU A 95 -11.24 7.25 -17.75
C LEU A 95 -11.56 5.89 -17.09
N LEU A 96 -11.81 5.89 -15.78
CA LEU A 96 -12.05 4.69 -14.99
C LEU A 96 -13.55 4.45 -14.77
N LYS A 97 -13.89 3.20 -14.46
CA LYS A 97 -15.27 2.80 -14.14
C LYS A 97 -15.61 3.23 -12.72
N TRP A 98 -16.81 3.80 -12.54
CA TRP A 98 -17.34 4.18 -11.24
C TRP A 98 -18.78 3.68 -11.04
N PRO A 99 -19.21 3.33 -9.82
CA PRO A 99 -18.39 3.26 -8.60
C PRO A 99 -17.28 2.19 -8.72
N PHE A 100 -16.22 2.34 -7.93
CA PHE A 100 -15.19 1.33 -7.81
C PHE A 100 -15.84 0.08 -7.20
N VAL A 101 -15.93 -0.99 -7.98
CA VAL A 101 -16.48 -2.28 -7.55
C VAL A 101 -15.49 -3.35 -7.92
N THR A 102 -14.82 -3.91 -6.93
CA THR A 102 -13.87 -5.01 -7.12
C THR A 102 -13.95 -5.97 -5.96
N SER A 103 -13.20 -7.06 -6.06
CA SER A 103 -12.89 -7.85 -4.89
C SER A 103 -11.40 -7.85 -4.61
N GLY A 104 -11.00 -7.93 -3.34
CA GLY A 104 -9.60 -7.94 -2.99
C GLY A 104 -9.31 -8.60 -1.65
N THR A 105 -8.01 -8.72 -1.37
CA THR A 105 -7.47 -9.23 -0.12
C THR A 105 -6.29 -8.37 0.31
N PHE A 106 -6.04 -8.33 1.63
CA PHE A 106 -4.79 -7.82 2.16
C PHE A 106 -3.86 -8.98 2.49
N ILE A 107 -2.56 -8.75 2.38
CA ILE A 107 -1.52 -9.75 2.60
C ILE A 107 -0.54 -9.20 3.64
N VAL A 108 -0.10 -10.03 4.57
CA VAL A 108 1.08 -9.77 5.39
C VAL A 108 2.19 -10.69 4.88
N PHE A 109 3.27 -10.11 4.40
CA PHE A 109 4.38 -10.88 3.84
C PHE A 109 5.31 -11.35 4.93
N HIS A 110 5.63 -12.65 4.93
CA HIS A 110 6.66 -13.18 5.81
C HIS A 110 8.05 -12.88 5.20
N PRO A 111 8.97 -12.27 5.95
CA PRO A 111 10.21 -11.71 5.39
C PRO A 111 11.17 -12.76 4.81
N LEU A 112 11.06 -14.02 5.24
CA LEU A 112 11.99 -15.10 4.89
C LEU A 112 11.34 -16.31 4.20
N ASP A 113 10.00 -16.40 4.20
CA ASP A 113 9.31 -17.61 3.77
C ASP A 113 7.98 -17.25 3.11
N PRO A 114 7.95 -17.11 1.78
CA PRO A 114 6.75 -16.75 1.05
C PRO A 114 5.56 -17.70 1.26
N LYS A 115 5.82 -18.96 1.65
CA LYS A 115 4.74 -19.92 1.93
C LYS A 115 3.99 -19.61 3.21
N LYS A 116 4.57 -18.77 4.07
CA LYS A 116 3.95 -18.27 5.29
C LYS A 116 3.22 -16.94 5.10
N ASN A 117 3.16 -16.38 3.89
CA ASN A 117 2.40 -15.16 3.65
C ASN A 117 0.95 -15.35 4.11
N LEU A 118 0.45 -14.38 4.86
CA LEU A 118 -0.86 -14.44 5.47
C LEU A 118 -1.84 -13.56 4.69
N GLU A 119 -2.85 -14.18 4.10
CA GLU A 119 -4.00 -13.44 3.58
C GLU A 119 -4.95 -13.09 4.74
N LEU A 120 -5.23 -11.80 4.88
CA LEU A 120 -6.05 -11.26 5.94
C LEU A 120 -7.54 -11.34 5.55
N ALA A 121 -8.30 -12.17 6.28
CA ALA A 121 -9.74 -12.32 6.06
C ALA A 121 -10.55 -11.13 6.62
N SER A 122 -11.74 -10.90 6.06
CA SER A 122 -12.64 -9.85 6.53
C SER A 122 -13.32 -10.25 7.84
N ASN A 123 -13.54 -9.29 8.72
CA ASN A 123 -14.41 -9.43 9.90
C ASN A 123 -15.91 -9.43 9.55
N SER A 124 -16.28 -9.58 8.28
CA SER A 124 -17.68 -9.62 7.87
C SER A 124 -18.39 -10.83 8.49
N ARG A 125 -19.34 -10.54 9.41
CA ARG A 125 -20.30 -11.52 9.93
C ARG A 125 -21.24 -11.97 8.80
N GLY A 126 -20.80 -12.94 8.01
CA GLY A 126 -21.57 -13.54 6.93
C GLY A 126 -20.93 -14.83 6.44
N PRO A 127 -21.68 -15.74 5.80
CA PRO A 127 -21.11 -16.97 5.27
C PRO A 127 -20.03 -16.63 4.23
N PRO A 128 -18.84 -17.25 4.31
CA PRO A 128 -17.74 -16.97 3.39
C PRO A 128 -18.15 -17.36 1.98
N ARG A 129 -18.49 -16.38 1.15
CA ARG A 129 -18.62 -16.57 -0.29
C ARG A 129 -17.23 -16.39 -0.86
N ILE A 130 -16.47 -17.49 -0.91
CA ILE A 130 -15.05 -17.60 -1.29
C ILE A 130 -14.11 -17.17 -0.15
N PRO A 131 -13.21 -18.04 0.34
CA PRO A 131 -12.15 -17.65 1.27
C PRO A 131 -11.33 -16.48 0.69
N GLY A 132 -11.16 -15.40 1.46
CA GLY A 132 -10.22 -14.32 1.15
C GLY A 132 -10.69 -13.21 0.20
N CYS A 133 -11.90 -13.27 -0.37
CA CYS A 133 -12.32 -12.29 -1.38
C CYS A 133 -13.41 -11.33 -0.84
N MET A 134 -13.01 -10.10 -0.50
CA MET A 134 -13.92 -9.09 0.05
C MET A 134 -14.56 -8.28 -1.08
N HIS A 135 -15.87 -7.98 -1.02
CA HIS A 135 -16.49 -7.04 -1.98
C HIS A 135 -16.18 -5.60 -1.56
N TRP A 136 -15.46 -4.88 -2.42
CA TRP A 136 -14.93 -3.55 -2.15
C TRP A 136 -15.65 -2.50 -2.99
N LEU A 137 -16.11 -1.46 -2.32
CA LEU A 137 -16.96 -0.42 -2.89
C LEU A 137 -16.47 0.97 -2.52
N ALA A 138 -16.26 1.84 -3.51
CA ALA A 138 -16.01 3.26 -3.27
C ALA A 138 -16.63 4.13 -4.36
N GLU A 139 -17.11 5.29 -3.93
CA GLU A 139 -17.50 6.36 -4.86
C GLU A 139 -16.26 7.03 -5.46
N ARG A 140 -16.47 7.73 -6.58
CA ARG A 140 -15.41 8.51 -7.22
C ARG A 140 -14.89 9.60 -6.27
N PRO A 141 -13.60 9.62 -5.92
CA PRO A 141 -13.03 10.71 -5.14
C PRO A 141 -13.06 12.00 -5.97
N ARG A 142 -13.41 13.11 -5.30
CA ARG A 142 -13.42 14.44 -5.94
C ARG A 142 -12.13 15.18 -5.63
N ASN A 143 -11.98 15.56 -4.37
CA ASN A 143 -10.87 16.39 -3.89
C ASN A 143 -10.04 15.71 -2.79
N GLN A 144 -10.56 14.64 -2.20
CA GLN A 144 -9.94 13.94 -1.07
C GLN A 144 -10.06 12.44 -1.26
N PRO A 145 -9.14 11.66 -0.65
CA PRO A 145 -9.24 10.21 -0.63
C PRO A 145 -10.55 9.73 0.01
N VAL A 146 -11.12 8.67 -0.55
CA VAL A 146 -12.35 8.03 -0.05
C VAL A 146 -12.02 6.65 0.46
N ASP A 147 -12.52 6.32 1.65
CA ASP A 147 -12.41 4.97 2.22
C ASP A 147 -13.17 3.96 1.35
N VAL A 148 -12.54 2.83 1.06
CA VAL A 148 -13.19 1.74 0.34
C VAL A 148 -13.98 0.88 1.33
N SER A 149 -15.30 0.93 1.22
CA SER A 149 -16.21 0.09 2.01
C SER A 149 -15.89 -1.39 1.80
N GLY A 150 -15.87 -2.15 2.90
CA GLY A 150 -15.50 -3.57 2.90
C GLY A 150 -14.00 -3.85 2.85
N SER A 151 -13.14 -2.85 2.63
CA SER A 151 -11.67 -3.01 2.58
C SER A 151 -10.99 -2.72 3.90
N HIS A 152 -11.45 -3.32 5.00
CA HIS A 152 -10.77 -3.20 6.27
C HIS A 152 -10.56 -4.60 6.88
N CYS A 153 -9.38 -4.80 7.46
CA CYS A 153 -9.08 -5.98 8.25
C CYS A 153 -8.52 -5.55 9.61
N LEU A 154 -9.07 -6.14 10.68
CA LEU A 154 -8.50 -6.02 12.02
C LEU A 154 -7.60 -7.21 12.30
N PHE A 155 -6.43 -6.96 12.87
CA PHE A 155 -5.54 -8.01 13.31
C PHE A 155 -4.89 -7.66 14.64
N ILE A 156 -4.49 -8.71 15.37
CA ILE A 156 -3.81 -8.60 16.66
C ILE A 156 -2.31 -8.74 16.42
N VAL A 157 -1.56 -7.71 16.80
CA VAL A 157 -0.10 -7.65 16.58
C VAL A 157 0.63 -8.82 17.24
N ALA A 158 0.21 -9.23 18.44
CA ALA A 158 0.81 -10.36 19.13
C ALA A 158 0.86 -11.63 18.27
N GLY A 159 -0.21 -11.97 17.55
CA GLY A 159 -0.22 -13.18 16.70
C GLY A 159 0.75 -13.08 15.51
N ILE A 160 0.87 -11.90 14.92
CA ILE A 160 1.77 -11.60 13.79
C ILE A 160 3.24 -11.61 14.26
N GLU A 161 3.52 -11.05 15.45
CA GLU A 161 4.86 -11.02 16.03
C GLU A 161 5.38 -12.42 16.35
N HIS A 162 4.59 -13.24 17.07
CA HIS A 162 4.98 -14.61 17.42
C HIS A 162 5.20 -15.49 16.18
N SER A 163 4.58 -15.14 15.05
CA SER A 163 4.69 -15.88 13.80
C SER A 163 5.83 -15.39 12.88
N GLY A 164 6.63 -14.41 13.32
CA GLY A 164 7.85 -13.99 12.62
C GLY A 164 7.66 -13.02 11.45
N PHE A 165 6.49 -12.38 11.33
CA PHE A 165 6.22 -11.41 10.26
C PHE A 165 6.84 -10.03 10.51
N ILE A 166 7.16 -9.71 11.77
CA ILE A 166 7.86 -8.49 12.14
C ILE A 166 9.36 -8.80 12.17
N HIS A 167 10.13 -8.08 11.37
CA HIS A 167 11.58 -8.25 11.29
C HIS A 167 12.27 -6.89 11.24
N ASN A 168 13.32 -6.72 12.03
CA ASN A 168 14.06 -5.45 12.17
C ASN A 168 13.15 -4.23 12.40
N ASN A 169 12.22 -4.33 13.36
CA ASN A 169 11.24 -3.27 13.66
C ASN A 169 10.39 -2.85 12.44
N SER A 170 10.16 -3.76 11.50
CA SER A 170 9.41 -3.48 10.28
C SER A 170 8.50 -4.63 9.90
N ILE A 171 7.48 -4.32 9.11
CA ILE A 171 6.51 -5.28 8.57
C ILE A 171 6.17 -4.90 7.12
N CYS A 172 5.77 -5.87 6.30
CA CYS A 172 5.38 -5.63 4.92
C CYS A 172 3.94 -6.06 4.70
N PHE A 173 3.12 -5.12 4.22
CA PHE A 173 1.74 -5.35 3.84
C PHE A 173 1.59 -5.38 2.32
N GLY A 174 0.53 -6.01 1.85
CA GLY A 174 0.13 -6.01 0.46
C GLY A 174 -1.37 -5.86 0.31
N VAL A 175 -1.77 -5.39 -0.85
CA VAL A 175 -3.15 -5.43 -1.32
C VAL A 175 -3.17 -6.10 -2.68
N LYS A 176 -4.10 -7.03 -2.89
CA LYS A 176 -4.31 -7.71 -4.16
C LYS A 176 -5.78 -7.65 -4.55
N LEU A 177 -6.05 -7.08 -5.73
CA LEU A 177 -7.37 -6.99 -6.33
C LEU A 177 -7.58 -8.11 -7.36
N VAL A 178 -8.82 -8.57 -7.46
CA VAL A 178 -9.27 -9.47 -8.51
C VAL A 178 -9.66 -8.62 -9.72
N GLN A 179 -8.94 -8.80 -10.82
CA GLN A 179 -9.26 -8.14 -12.07
C GLN A 179 -10.60 -8.71 -12.59
N GLN A 180 -11.60 -7.84 -12.75
CA GLN A 180 -12.84 -8.21 -13.41
C GLN A 180 -12.57 -8.21 -14.92
N THR A 181 -12.49 -9.40 -15.51
CA THR A 181 -12.51 -9.61 -16.97
C THR A 181 -13.89 -9.40 -17.55
#